data_AF-A0A512J7V6-F1
#
_entry.id   AF-A0A512J7V6-F1
#
_cell.length_a   1.000
_cell.length_b   1.000
_cell.length_c   1.000
_cell.angle_alpha   90.00
_cell.angle_beta   90.00
_cell.angle_gamma   90.00
#
_symmetry.space_group_name_H-M   'P 1'
#
loop_
_entity.id
_entity.type
_entity.pdbx_description
1 polymer ?
#
loop_
_entity_poly.entity_id
_entity_poly.type
_entity_poly.pdbx_seq_one_letter_code
_entity_poly.pdbx_strand_id
1 'polypeptide(L)'
;MRFTDQFRSHYQPEMQLSPYQAQTIGTAIRSRAPGCRLLVFGLGHDSELWLALNADGQTCFCESSPRWIEMIGSRLHGARIREMPTHDLTVATSASLPPEALSAYPPPPDLAAVAWDVILVDAPPGYQPTDPERAVAIHWASELASRGTHVFVDDYERPLEQRFATALLKDRRDTASCVVPASEAASYRKLFWSMGHPTGGAPAHGPVVLTIATADYARTWRFCIDAQVNYCRRNAYEHRVIDPTGSPLHPKWAKLEHAASLLRRGRDVLLIDADAEITATCPPFTDTLVSHPARDIFCVKGISGRPNSGVMLLRSGATALRFLEDCLVHRQDAVPPEDFVTTEGENGHIIWMLKRQPYADALAELPLAWNCSDPVQADQAFVRHYTNHLKAWFLQQEEP
;
A
#
# COMPACT_ATOMS: atom_id res chain seq x y z
N MET A 1 -3.19 -1.84 33.72
CA MET A 1 -1.88 -1.58 34.35
C MET A 1 -1.19 -0.49 33.54
N ARG A 2 -0.50 0.48 34.15
CA ARG A 2 0.12 1.59 33.39
C ARG A 2 1.37 1.08 32.66
N PHE A 3 1.69 1.64 31.49
CA PHE A 3 2.86 1.25 30.67
C PHE A 3 4.15 1.10 31.50
N THR A 4 4.43 2.08 32.35
CA THR A 4 5.63 2.12 33.19
C THR A 4 5.72 0.94 34.16
N ASP A 5 4.59 0.47 34.68
CA ASP A 5 4.56 -0.65 35.63
C ASP A 5 4.87 -1.96 34.91
N GLN A 6 4.27 -2.19 33.73
CA GLN A 6 4.54 -3.37 32.89
C GLN A 6 5.98 -3.38 32.38
N PHE A 7 6.48 -2.22 31.94
CA PHE A 7 7.85 -2.11 31.48
C PHE A 7 8.83 -2.46 32.61
N ARG A 8 8.65 -1.89 33.81
CA ARG A 8 9.55 -2.15 34.95
C ARG A 8 9.50 -3.58 35.46
N SER A 9 8.34 -4.24 35.41
CA SER A 9 8.21 -5.61 35.90
C SER A 9 8.80 -6.65 34.94
N HIS A 10 8.95 -6.32 33.66
CA HIS A 10 9.40 -7.25 32.63
C HIS A 10 10.77 -6.90 32.03
N TYR A 11 11.25 -5.66 32.12
CA TYR A 11 12.59 -5.30 31.65
C TYR A 11 13.67 -5.97 32.52
N GLN A 12 14.61 -6.67 31.89
CA GLN A 12 15.67 -7.43 32.53
C GLN A 12 17.05 -6.90 32.09
N PRO A 13 18.05 -6.84 32.97
CA PRO A 13 19.41 -6.38 32.60
C PRO A 13 20.07 -7.21 31.49
N GLU A 14 19.66 -8.46 31.30
CA GLU A 14 20.17 -9.38 30.29
C GLU A 14 19.62 -9.10 28.87
N MET A 15 18.67 -8.17 28.74
CA MET A 15 18.17 -7.75 27.43
C MET A 15 19.25 -7.01 26.65
N GLN A 16 19.37 -7.34 25.35
CA GLN A 16 20.31 -6.66 24.46
C GLN A 16 19.94 -5.18 24.28
N LEU A 17 18.65 -4.89 24.09
CA LEU A 17 18.14 -3.53 23.94
C LEU A 17 18.27 -2.73 25.24
N SER A 18 18.80 -1.51 25.12
CA SER A 18 18.85 -0.57 26.26
C SER A 18 17.45 -0.20 26.76
N PRO A 19 17.31 0.31 27.99
CA PRO A 19 16.01 0.74 28.50
C PRO A 19 15.34 1.79 27.61
N TYR A 20 16.13 2.70 27.02
CA TYR A 20 15.62 3.76 26.16
C TYR A 20 15.10 3.24 24.81
N GLN A 21 15.87 2.35 24.18
CA GLN A 21 15.43 1.69 22.94
C GLN A 21 14.19 0.83 23.19
N ALA A 22 14.18 0.02 24.26
CA ALA A 22 13.06 -0.82 24.62
C ALA A 22 11.79 -0.01 24.96
N GLN A 23 11.92 1.13 25.64
CA GLN A 23 10.81 2.05 25.87
C GLN A 23 10.27 2.66 24.59
N THR A 24 11.14 2.96 23.62
CA THR A 24 10.74 3.50 22.31
C THR A 24 9.87 2.48 21.56
N ILE A 25 10.34 1.23 21.47
CA ILE A 25 9.58 0.12 20.85
C ILE A 25 8.27 -0.12 21.62
N GLY A 26 8.35 -0.19 22.94
CA GLY A 26 7.19 -0.40 23.81
C GLY A 26 6.13 0.70 23.67
N THR A 27 6.54 1.95 23.50
CA THR A 27 5.63 3.08 23.26
C THR A 27 4.94 2.94 21.91
N ALA A 28 5.65 2.54 20.85
CA ALA A 28 5.04 2.28 19.55
C ALA A 28 4.00 1.15 19.63
N ILE A 29 4.30 0.05 20.33
CA ILE A 29 3.34 -1.04 20.58
C ILE A 29 2.10 -0.52 21.31
N ARG A 30 2.28 0.21 22.43
CA ARG A 30 1.14 0.74 23.19
C ARG A 30 0.34 1.81 22.45
N SER A 31 0.96 2.55 21.52
CA SER A 31 0.25 3.52 20.68
C SER A 31 -0.73 2.87 19.70
N ARG A 32 -0.62 1.56 19.51
CA ARG A 32 -1.48 0.74 18.64
C ARG A 32 -2.48 -0.10 19.42
N ALA A 33 -2.57 0.08 20.74
CA ALA A 33 -3.48 -0.65 21.59
C ALA A 33 -4.91 -0.07 21.56
N PRO A 34 -5.95 -0.90 21.77
CA PRO A 34 -5.89 -2.37 21.85
C PRO A 34 -5.76 -3.01 20.46
N GLY A 35 -5.33 -4.28 20.41
CA GLY A 35 -5.30 -5.04 19.16
C GLY A 35 -4.05 -4.88 18.30
N CYS A 36 -2.95 -4.37 18.85
CA CYS A 36 -1.70 -4.23 18.11
C CYS A 36 -1.20 -5.59 17.61
N ARG A 37 -0.95 -5.67 16.30
CA ARG A 37 -0.33 -6.83 15.65
C ARG A 37 1.15 -6.57 15.52
N LEU A 38 1.90 -7.24 16.38
CA LEU A 38 3.34 -7.16 16.52
C LEU A 38 4.00 -8.36 15.85
N LEU A 39 4.92 -8.10 14.93
CA LEU A 39 5.84 -9.08 14.37
C LEU A 39 7.24 -8.83 14.92
N VAL A 40 7.89 -9.86 15.45
CA VAL A 40 9.27 -9.79 15.94
C VAL A 40 10.10 -10.84 15.22
N PHE A 41 11.15 -10.43 14.53
CA PHE A 41 12.18 -11.33 14.05
C PHE A 41 13.22 -11.49 15.16
N GLY A 42 13.28 -12.69 15.73
CA GLY A 42 14.09 -13.03 16.89
C GLY A 42 13.26 -13.45 18.08
N LEU A 43 13.82 -14.39 18.85
CA LEU A 43 13.39 -14.72 20.20
C LEU A 43 14.53 -14.43 21.17
N GLY A 44 14.22 -13.81 22.30
CA GLY A 44 15.24 -13.42 23.28
C GLY A 44 14.68 -13.17 24.67
N HIS A 45 15.51 -12.62 25.55
CA HIS A 45 15.14 -12.24 26.91
C HIS A 45 14.04 -11.16 26.95
N ASP A 46 13.93 -10.36 25.90
CA ASP A 46 12.94 -9.31 25.68
C ASP A 46 11.56 -9.81 25.22
N SER A 47 11.43 -11.07 24.82
CA SER A 47 10.17 -11.66 24.33
C SER A 47 9.01 -11.53 25.33
N GLU A 48 9.27 -11.74 26.63
CA GLU A 48 8.26 -11.60 27.68
C GLU A 48 7.80 -10.15 27.85
N LEU A 49 8.71 -9.18 27.69
CA LEU A 49 8.37 -7.76 27.70
C LEU A 49 7.44 -7.41 26.53
N TRP A 50 7.73 -7.93 25.34
CA TRP A 50 6.87 -7.72 24.16
C TRP A 50 5.48 -8.32 24.33
N LEU A 51 5.38 -9.51 24.90
CA LEU A 51 4.08 -10.12 25.23
C LEU A 51 3.32 -9.33 26.29
N ALA A 52 3.99 -8.88 27.35
CA ALA A 52 3.37 -8.12 28.43
C ALA A 52 2.85 -6.75 27.95
N LEU A 53 3.64 -6.04 27.14
CA LEU A 53 3.26 -4.76 26.56
C LEU A 53 2.18 -4.91 25.48
N ASN A 54 2.07 -6.07 24.83
CA ASN A 54 1.08 -6.35 23.80
C ASN A 54 -0.01 -7.34 24.26
N ALA A 55 -0.33 -7.39 25.56
CA ALA A 55 -1.23 -8.38 26.13
C ALA A 55 -2.68 -8.32 25.58
N ASP A 56 -3.08 -7.18 25.03
CA ASP A 56 -4.37 -6.92 24.37
C ASP A 56 -4.29 -7.00 22.83
N GLY A 57 -3.20 -7.54 22.28
CA GLY A 57 -2.93 -7.65 20.86
C GLY A 57 -2.54 -9.05 20.40
N GLN A 58 -1.90 -9.13 19.24
CA GLN A 58 -1.36 -10.37 18.67
C GLN A 58 0.14 -10.21 18.47
N THR A 59 0.93 -11.14 19.01
CA THR A 59 2.39 -11.16 18.83
C THR A 59 2.80 -12.42 18.09
N CYS A 60 3.55 -12.24 17.01
CA CYS A 60 4.16 -13.32 16.24
C CYS A 60 5.68 -13.17 16.26
N PHE A 61 6.38 -14.24 16.62
CA PHE A 61 7.83 -14.32 16.58
C PHE A 61 8.28 -15.15 15.38
N CYS A 62 9.32 -14.70 14.69
CA CYS A 62 10.01 -15.42 13.63
C CYS A 62 11.45 -15.67 14.06
N GLU A 63 11.81 -16.92 14.32
CA GLU A 63 13.15 -17.29 14.80
C GLU A 63 13.81 -18.27 13.82
N SER A 64 15.06 -18.00 13.49
CA SER A 64 15.86 -18.79 12.54
C SER A 64 16.51 -20.02 13.17
N SER A 65 16.61 -20.09 14.50
CA SER A 65 17.22 -21.20 15.24
C SER A 65 16.15 -22.12 15.85
N PRO A 66 15.93 -23.33 15.31
CA PRO A 66 14.98 -24.29 15.88
C PRO A 66 15.29 -24.66 17.33
N ARG A 67 16.59 -24.75 17.66
CA ARG A 67 17.05 -25.00 19.02
C ARG A 67 16.66 -23.87 19.97
N TRP A 68 16.71 -22.62 19.50
CA TRP A 68 16.34 -21.46 20.31
C TRP A 68 14.83 -21.39 20.53
N ILE A 69 14.04 -21.73 19.50
CA ILE A 69 12.59 -21.92 19.60
C ILE A 69 12.26 -22.95 20.68
N GLU A 70 12.91 -24.11 20.69
CA GLU A 70 12.66 -25.15 21.70
C GLU A 70 13.01 -24.66 23.11
N MET A 71 14.16 -23.98 23.25
CA MET A 71 14.68 -23.55 24.55
C MET A 71 13.86 -22.41 25.18
N ILE A 72 13.50 -21.40 24.39
CA ILE A 72 12.81 -20.19 24.88
C ILE A 72 11.29 -20.31 24.72
N GLY A 73 10.81 -20.93 23.64
CA GLY A 73 9.39 -20.99 23.32
C GLY A 73 8.55 -21.68 24.40
N SER A 74 9.12 -22.64 25.12
CA SER A 74 8.47 -23.28 26.28
C SER A 74 8.09 -22.30 27.40
N ARG A 75 8.76 -21.16 27.51
CA ARG A 75 8.51 -20.10 28.51
C ARG A 75 7.48 -19.08 28.03
N LEU A 76 7.22 -19.01 26.73
CA LEU A 76 6.37 -18.00 26.10
C LEU A 76 4.96 -18.55 25.83
N HIS A 77 4.22 -18.83 26.90
CA HIS A 77 2.86 -19.36 26.79
C HIS A 77 1.94 -18.42 26.01
N GLY A 78 1.30 -18.94 24.95
CA GLY A 78 0.36 -18.19 24.11
C GLY A 78 1.01 -17.38 22.98
N ALA A 79 2.33 -17.40 22.84
CA ALA A 79 3.02 -16.75 21.72
C ALA A 79 2.87 -17.57 20.42
N ARG A 80 2.59 -16.89 19.30
CA ARG A 80 2.71 -17.51 17.98
C ARG A 80 4.18 -17.48 17.57
N ILE A 81 4.83 -18.63 17.57
CA ILE A 81 6.24 -18.76 17.18
C ILE A 81 6.30 -19.47 15.83
N ARG A 82 7.08 -18.90 14.91
CA ARG A 82 7.34 -19.46 13.58
C ARG A 82 8.84 -19.64 13.40
N GLU A 83 9.22 -20.76 12.81
CA GLU A 83 10.54 -20.91 12.24
C GLU A 83 10.68 -20.02 11.00
N MET A 84 11.72 -19.18 10.98
CA MET A 84 12.11 -18.42 9.80
C MET A 84 12.95 -19.34 8.91
N PRO A 85 12.61 -19.49 7.62
CA PRO A 85 13.41 -20.27 6.69
C PRO A 85 14.86 -19.79 6.67
N THR A 86 15.79 -20.73 6.80
CA THR A 86 17.21 -20.44 6.58
C THR A 86 17.49 -20.34 5.09
N HIS A 87 18.17 -19.27 4.69
CA HIS A 87 18.70 -19.10 3.35
C HIS A 87 20.21 -19.38 3.37
N ASP A 88 20.79 -19.84 2.26
CA ASP A 88 22.24 -20.05 2.12
C ASP A 88 22.96 -18.71 1.94
N LEU A 89 22.67 -17.78 2.85
CA LEU A 89 23.16 -16.42 2.90
C LEU A 89 23.82 -16.18 4.25
N THR A 90 24.93 -15.47 4.21
CA THR A 90 25.70 -15.05 5.37
C THR A 90 25.88 -13.55 5.33
N VAL A 91 26.38 -12.97 6.41
CA VAL A 91 26.74 -11.55 6.44
C VAL A 91 27.69 -11.21 5.27
N ALA A 92 28.69 -12.07 5.01
CA ALA A 92 29.67 -11.86 3.94
C ALA A 92 29.05 -11.93 2.54
N THR A 93 28.23 -12.95 2.26
CA THR A 93 27.64 -13.12 0.93
C THR A 93 26.58 -12.05 0.64
N SER A 94 25.86 -11.62 1.67
CA SER A 94 24.84 -10.55 1.57
C SER A 94 25.43 -9.15 1.47
N ALA A 95 26.65 -8.94 2.00
CA ALA A 95 27.33 -7.64 1.95
C ALA A 95 27.52 -7.11 0.52
N SER A 96 27.59 -7.99 -0.49
CA SER A 96 27.68 -7.63 -1.91
C SER A 96 26.37 -7.68 -2.68
N LEU A 97 25.28 -8.22 -2.10
CA LEU A 97 24.01 -8.35 -2.82
C LEU A 97 23.36 -6.97 -3.04
N PRO A 98 22.83 -6.66 -4.23
CA PRO A 98 21.97 -5.49 -4.41
C PRO A 98 20.62 -5.73 -3.69
N PRO A 99 19.99 -4.71 -3.07
CA PRO A 99 18.71 -4.86 -2.36
C PRO A 99 17.61 -5.56 -3.17
N GLU A 100 17.57 -5.33 -4.47
CA GLU A 100 16.60 -5.90 -5.40
C GLU A 100 16.71 -7.43 -5.53
N ALA A 101 17.89 -8.00 -5.30
CA ALA A 101 18.12 -9.45 -5.32
C ALA A 101 17.37 -10.17 -4.19
N LEU A 102 17.01 -9.47 -3.11
CA LEU A 102 16.26 -10.06 -1.99
C LEU A 102 14.82 -10.44 -2.37
N SER A 103 14.31 -9.94 -3.50
CA SER A 103 13.00 -10.36 -4.06
C SER A 103 12.92 -11.86 -4.37
N ALA A 104 14.06 -12.55 -4.49
CA ALA A 104 14.13 -14.01 -4.60
C ALA A 104 13.72 -14.74 -3.30
N TYR A 105 13.62 -14.03 -2.18
CA TYR A 105 13.30 -14.54 -0.85
C TYR A 105 12.07 -13.82 -0.27
N PRO A 106 10.86 -14.00 -0.86
CA PRO A 106 9.66 -13.29 -0.42
C PRO A 106 9.17 -13.79 0.96
N PRO A 107 8.43 -12.95 1.72
CA PRO A 107 7.81 -13.39 2.95
C PRO A 107 6.72 -14.45 2.72
N PRO A 108 6.49 -15.37 3.67
CA PRO A 108 5.41 -16.33 3.62
C PRO A 108 4.04 -15.64 3.41
N PRO A 109 3.16 -16.19 2.55
CA PRO A 109 1.87 -15.58 2.23
C PRO A 109 1.00 -15.28 3.45
N ASP A 110 1.08 -16.09 4.50
CA ASP A 110 0.29 -15.88 5.72
C ASP A 110 0.83 -14.76 6.62
N LEU A 111 2.12 -14.42 6.54
CA LEU A 111 2.64 -13.17 7.13
C LEU A 111 2.22 -11.96 6.30
N ALA A 112 2.22 -12.08 4.96
CA ALA A 112 1.81 -11.03 4.03
C ALA A 112 0.30 -10.73 4.10
N ALA A 113 -0.52 -11.69 4.53
CA ALA A 113 -1.96 -11.51 4.75
C ALA A 113 -2.30 -10.68 6.01
N VAL A 114 -1.31 -10.39 6.87
CA VAL A 114 -1.50 -9.63 8.11
C VAL A 114 -0.98 -8.21 7.91
N ALA A 115 -1.82 -7.20 8.17
CA ALA A 115 -1.47 -5.80 7.94
C ALA A 115 -0.59 -5.15 9.04
N TRP A 116 0.53 -5.73 9.50
CA TRP A 116 1.20 -5.45 10.79
C TRP A 116 1.25 -3.99 11.29
N ASP A 117 1.11 -3.78 12.60
CA ASP A 117 1.14 -2.44 13.23
C ASP A 117 2.56 -2.05 13.67
N VAL A 118 3.31 -3.03 14.18
CA VAL A 118 4.71 -2.88 14.58
C VAL A 118 5.49 -4.11 14.10
N ILE A 119 6.67 -3.87 13.53
CA ILE A 119 7.64 -4.90 13.16
C ILE A 119 8.97 -4.57 13.86
N LEU A 120 9.55 -5.53 14.57
CA LEU A 120 10.87 -5.45 15.17
C LEU A 120 11.79 -6.47 14.50
N VAL A 121 12.92 -6.02 13.96
CA VAL A 121 13.96 -6.87 13.38
C VAL A 121 15.17 -6.90 14.30
N ASP A 122 15.31 -8.00 15.05
CA ASP A 122 16.40 -8.24 16.02
C ASP A 122 17.23 -9.51 15.72
N ALA A 123 16.71 -10.37 14.84
CA ALA A 123 17.39 -11.57 14.36
C ALA A 123 17.25 -11.69 12.83
N PRO A 124 18.07 -12.53 12.17
CA PRO A 124 19.18 -13.34 12.69
C PRO A 124 20.36 -12.56 13.33
N PRO A 125 21.30 -13.23 14.03
CA PRO A 125 22.28 -12.56 14.91
C PRO A 125 23.38 -11.77 14.21
N GLY A 126 23.87 -12.21 13.04
CA GLY A 126 24.79 -11.47 12.17
C GLY A 126 26.07 -10.90 12.82
N TYR A 127 26.71 -11.58 13.77
CA TYR A 127 27.90 -11.06 14.46
C TYR A 127 29.20 -11.22 13.66
N GLN A 128 29.32 -12.30 12.90
CA GLN A 128 30.50 -12.68 12.13
C GLN A 128 30.17 -12.78 10.63
N PRO A 129 31.17 -12.67 9.74
CA PRO A 129 30.97 -12.80 8.29
C PRO A 129 30.27 -14.10 7.86
N THR A 130 30.46 -15.19 8.60
CA THR A 130 29.85 -16.51 8.34
C THR A 130 28.50 -16.73 9.01
N ASP A 131 28.05 -15.79 9.85
CA ASP A 131 26.80 -15.93 10.58
C ASP A 131 25.60 -15.73 9.63
N PRO A 132 24.43 -16.29 9.99
CA PRO A 132 23.17 -15.94 9.37
C PRO A 132 22.94 -14.42 9.38
N GLU A 133 22.36 -13.93 8.30
CA GLU A 133 22.24 -12.51 7.98
C GLU A 133 20.85 -11.93 8.27
N ARG A 134 20.77 -10.61 8.43
CA ARG A 134 19.53 -9.87 8.76
C ARG A 134 18.89 -9.14 7.58
N ALA A 135 19.53 -9.09 6.42
CA ALA A 135 19.04 -8.46 5.21
C ALA A 135 17.71 -9.06 4.74
N VAL A 136 17.53 -10.39 4.75
CA VAL A 136 16.22 -10.98 4.39
C VAL A 136 15.12 -10.57 5.37
N ALA A 137 15.39 -10.53 6.68
CA ALA A 137 14.42 -10.09 7.67
C ALA A 137 14.05 -8.60 7.49
N ILE A 138 15.04 -7.74 7.17
CA ILE A 138 14.81 -6.33 6.82
C ILE A 138 13.97 -6.21 5.54
N HIS A 139 14.25 -7.03 4.52
CA HIS A 139 13.47 -7.06 3.28
C HIS A 139 12.03 -7.47 3.55
N TRP A 140 11.79 -8.54 4.31
CA TRP A 140 10.44 -8.93 4.70
C TRP A 140 9.74 -7.81 5.46
N ALA A 141 10.42 -7.16 6.40
CA ALA A 141 9.85 -6.01 7.10
C ALA A 141 9.44 -4.90 6.12
N SER A 142 10.21 -4.63 5.06
CA SER A 142 9.85 -3.64 4.05
C SER A 142 8.61 -4.03 3.21
N GLU A 143 8.50 -5.30 2.82
CA GLU A 143 7.37 -5.83 2.03
C GLU A 143 6.08 -5.91 2.85
N LEU A 144 6.19 -6.34 4.11
CA LEU A 144 5.06 -6.54 5.02
C LEU A 144 4.51 -5.22 5.57
N ALA A 145 5.31 -4.16 5.57
CA ALA A 145 4.96 -2.94 6.26
C ALA A 145 4.14 -1.96 5.39
N SER A 146 3.01 -1.52 5.96
CA SER A 146 2.14 -0.48 5.42
C SER A 146 2.60 0.92 5.85
N ARG A 147 1.94 1.97 5.35
CA ARG A 147 2.17 3.36 5.78
C ARG A 147 1.96 3.58 7.29
N GLY A 148 1.10 2.78 7.93
CA GLY A 148 0.83 2.85 9.38
C GLY A 148 1.80 2.05 10.25
N THR A 149 2.61 1.17 9.65
CA THR A 149 3.45 0.22 10.38
C THR A 149 4.71 0.90 10.89
N HIS A 150 5.02 0.78 12.19
CA HIS A 150 6.36 1.11 12.69
C HIS A 150 7.30 -0.07 12.42
N VAL A 151 8.49 0.20 11.88
CA VAL A 151 9.52 -0.83 11.68
C VAL A 151 10.78 -0.42 12.44
N PHE A 152 11.26 -1.31 13.30
CA PHE A 152 12.48 -1.16 14.07
C PHE A 152 13.52 -2.17 13.60
N VAL A 153 14.78 -1.75 13.48
CA VAL A 153 15.90 -2.63 13.12
C VAL A 153 17.02 -2.41 14.13
N ASP A 154 17.32 -3.44 14.94
CA ASP A 154 18.41 -3.38 15.92
C ASP A 154 19.79 -3.49 15.23
N ASP A 155 20.84 -3.19 15.99
CA ASP A 155 22.25 -3.17 15.55
C ASP A 155 22.49 -2.33 14.28
N TYR A 156 21.79 -1.22 14.12
CA TYR A 156 21.89 -0.36 12.94
C TYR A 156 23.29 0.28 12.75
N GLU A 157 24.17 0.19 13.74
CA GLU A 157 25.58 0.53 13.58
C GLU A 157 26.36 -0.43 12.68
N ARG A 158 25.85 -1.64 12.46
CA ARG A 158 26.50 -2.65 11.63
C ARG A 158 26.31 -2.34 10.14
N PRO A 159 27.34 -2.56 9.29
CA PRO A 159 27.29 -2.16 7.88
C PRO A 159 26.16 -2.78 7.06
N LEU A 160 25.80 -4.03 7.33
CA LEU A 160 24.77 -4.75 6.58
C LEU A 160 23.39 -4.17 6.88
N GLU A 161 23.04 -4.07 8.17
CA GLU A 161 21.78 -3.52 8.67
C GLU A 161 21.61 -2.08 8.23
N GLN A 162 22.66 -1.27 8.33
CA GLN A 162 22.64 0.11 7.87
C GLN A 162 22.33 0.20 6.37
N ARG A 163 22.99 -0.62 5.55
CA ARG A 163 22.82 -0.61 4.10
C ARG A 163 21.40 -0.98 3.70
N PHE A 164 20.88 -2.11 4.18
CA PHE A 164 19.56 -2.59 3.78
C PHE A 164 18.42 -1.78 4.41
N ALA A 165 18.51 -1.37 5.68
CA ALA A 165 17.48 -0.54 6.29
C ALA A 165 17.44 0.86 5.64
N THR A 166 18.59 1.44 5.29
CA THR A 166 18.62 2.70 4.54
C THR A 166 17.95 2.56 3.19
N ALA A 167 18.32 1.52 2.42
CA ALA A 167 17.80 1.33 1.07
C ALA A 167 16.30 1.01 1.04
N LEU A 168 15.80 0.24 2.01
CA LEU A 168 14.45 -0.34 1.96
C LEU A 168 13.43 0.36 2.88
N LEU A 169 13.88 1.09 3.91
CA LEU A 169 12.99 1.59 4.97
C LEU A 169 13.09 3.10 5.26
N LYS A 170 14.18 3.78 4.86
CA LYS A 170 14.44 5.19 5.24
C LYS A 170 13.41 6.17 4.69
N ASP A 171 13.12 6.08 3.40
CA ASP A 171 12.20 6.97 2.68
C ASP A 171 10.86 6.26 2.40
N ARG A 172 10.51 5.30 3.26
CA ARG A 172 9.35 4.44 3.04
C ARG A 172 8.05 5.24 3.17
N ARG A 173 7.32 5.34 2.04
CA ARG A 173 5.90 5.77 1.99
C ARG A 173 5.63 7.12 2.68
N ASP A 174 6.52 8.09 2.47
CA ASP A 174 6.47 9.47 3.00
C ASP A 174 6.40 9.57 4.53
N THR A 175 6.96 8.57 5.21
CA THR A 175 7.09 8.57 6.67
C THR A 175 8.51 8.91 7.09
N ALA A 176 8.65 9.57 8.23
CA ALA A 176 9.96 9.90 8.78
C ALA A 176 10.67 8.64 9.29
N SER A 177 12.00 8.68 9.32
CA SER A 177 12.82 7.71 10.02
C SER A 177 13.80 8.42 10.94
N CYS A 178 14.23 7.73 12.01
CA CYS A 178 15.25 8.23 12.91
C CYS A 178 16.15 7.10 13.42
N VAL A 179 17.29 7.49 14.00
CA VAL A 179 18.20 6.59 14.69
C VAL A 179 18.13 6.88 16.18
N VAL A 180 17.85 5.84 16.97
CA VAL A 180 17.71 5.89 18.41
C VAL A 180 18.97 5.31 19.04
N PRO A 181 19.82 6.12 19.69
CA PRO A 181 21.01 5.62 20.38
C PRO A 181 20.62 4.82 21.63
N ALA A 182 21.48 3.91 22.09
CA ALA A 182 21.23 3.17 23.34
C ALA A 182 21.25 4.08 24.58
N SER A 183 22.16 5.05 24.62
CA SER A 183 22.24 6.12 25.62
C SER A 183 23.21 7.21 25.15
N GLU A 184 23.33 8.31 25.89
CA GLU A 184 24.40 9.29 25.65
C GLU A 184 25.80 8.66 25.75
N ALA A 185 26.01 7.80 26.75
CA ALA A 185 27.29 7.11 27.00
C ALA A 185 27.59 5.97 26.01
N ALA A 186 26.57 5.39 25.38
CA ALA A 186 26.69 4.30 24.41
C ALA A 186 26.03 4.65 23.07
N SER A 187 26.23 5.88 22.59
CA SER A 187 25.61 6.40 21.36
C SER A 187 26.05 5.68 20.07
N TYR A 188 27.07 4.82 20.16
CA TYR A 188 27.53 3.97 19.08
C TYR A 188 26.57 2.80 18.79
N ARG A 189 25.83 2.32 19.79
CA ARG A 189 24.80 1.27 19.63
C ARG A 189 23.50 1.93 19.17
N LYS A 190 22.94 1.47 18.04
CA LYS A 190 21.90 2.20 17.33
C LYS A 190 20.74 1.28 16.99
N LEU A 191 19.53 1.78 17.24
CA LEU A 191 18.28 1.21 16.75
C LEU A 191 17.77 2.12 15.63
N PHE A 192 17.51 1.56 14.45
CA PHE A 192 16.83 2.31 13.39
C PHE A 192 15.32 2.20 13.55
N TRP A 193 14.62 3.32 13.34
CA TRP A 193 13.17 3.38 13.39
C TRP A 193 12.62 4.03 12.11
N SER A 194 11.95 3.24 11.28
CA SER A 194 11.04 3.73 10.23
C SER A 194 9.66 3.91 10.85
N MET A 195 9.20 5.16 10.96
CA MET A 195 7.99 5.48 11.71
C MET A 195 6.73 5.13 10.91
N GLY A 196 5.77 4.48 11.55
CA GLY A 196 4.41 4.40 11.01
C GLY A 196 3.67 5.70 11.23
N HIS A 197 2.72 6.01 10.35
CA HIS A 197 1.83 7.17 10.52
C HIS A 197 1.13 7.10 11.90
N PRO A 198 1.02 8.20 12.68
CA PRO A 198 0.54 8.16 14.07
C PRO A 198 -0.82 7.49 14.28
N THR A 199 -1.69 7.51 13.26
CA THR A 199 -3.04 6.92 13.30
C THR A 199 -3.12 5.41 13.02
N GLY A 200 -2.01 4.69 12.87
CA GLY A 200 -2.00 3.21 12.92
C GLY A 200 -2.49 2.48 11.68
N GLY A 201 -2.66 3.19 10.59
CA GLY A 201 -3.03 2.60 9.32
C GLY A 201 -3.25 3.69 8.31
N ALA A 202 -3.28 3.29 7.04
CA ALA A 202 -4.08 4.00 6.06
C ALA A 202 -5.44 4.39 6.69
N PRO A 203 -6.08 5.50 6.27
CA PRO A 203 -7.45 5.78 6.69
C PRO A 203 -8.30 4.51 6.53
N ALA A 204 -9.27 4.31 7.42
CA ALA A 204 -10.00 3.05 7.62
C ALA A 204 -10.44 2.36 6.31
N HIS A 205 -10.54 3.09 5.21
CA HIS A 205 -10.28 2.51 3.89
C HIS A 205 -9.44 3.47 3.01
N GLY A 206 -8.26 3.04 2.56
CA GLY A 206 -7.37 3.83 1.68
C GLY A 206 -8.00 4.17 0.32
N PRO A 207 -7.34 5.01 -0.51
CA PRO A 207 -7.79 5.29 -1.87
C PRO A 207 -7.97 3.99 -2.68
N VAL A 208 -8.95 3.98 -3.58
CA VAL A 208 -9.29 2.80 -4.39
C VAL A 208 -9.04 3.09 -5.85
N VAL A 209 -8.41 2.15 -6.53
CA VAL A 209 -8.46 2.05 -7.99
C VAL A 209 -9.52 1.02 -8.33
N LEU A 210 -10.63 1.48 -8.92
CA LEU A 210 -11.82 0.69 -9.21
C LEU A 210 -11.91 0.40 -10.71
N THR A 211 -12.06 -0.89 -11.03
CA THR A 211 -12.20 -1.38 -12.40
C THR A 211 -13.42 -2.29 -12.50
N ILE A 212 -14.25 -2.11 -13.53
CA ILE A 212 -15.40 -2.99 -13.79
C ILE A 212 -15.12 -3.79 -15.06
N ALA A 213 -15.16 -5.12 -14.96
CA ALA A 213 -14.94 -5.99 -16.09
C ALA A 213 -15.61 -7.34 -15.86
N THR A 214 -16.30 -7.87 -16.88
CA THR A 214 -16.70 -9.28 -16.88
C THR A 214 -15.45 -10.16 -16.90
N ALA A 215 -15.56 -11.40 -16.42
CA ALA A 215 -14.43 -12.33 -16.42
C ALA A 215 -13.72 -12.46 -17.78
N ASP A 216 -14.46 -12.45 -18.89
CA ASP A 216 -13.90 -12.57 -20.24
C ASP A 216 -13.14 -11.30 -20.65
N TYR A 217 -13.73 -10.12 -20.39
CA TYR A 217 -13.10 -8.84 -20.71
C TYR A 217 -11.84 -8.61 -19.85
N ALA A 218 -11.88 -9.01 -18.57
CA ALA A 218 -10.73 -8.97 -17.69
C ALA A 218 -9.59 -9.89 -18.14
N ARG A 219 -9.90 -11.02 -18.81
CA ARG A 219 -8.89 -11.88 -19.42
C ARG A 219 -8.25 -11.24 -20.64
N THR A 220 -9.05 -10.62 -21.52
CA THR A 220 -8.54 -9.89 -22.70
C THR A 220 -7.58 -8.78 -22.29
N TRP A 221 -7.90 -8.02 -21.25
CA TRP A 221 -7.12 -6.87 -20.79
C TRP A 221 -6.29 -7.15 -19.54
N ARG A 222 -5.86 -8.40 -19.34
CA ARG A 222 -5.12 -8.82 -18.14
C ARG A 222 -3.90 -7.94 -17.88
N PHE A 223 -3.14 -7.61 -18.91
CA PHE A 223 -1.93 -6.80 -18.76
C PHE A 223 -2.23 -5.37 -18.26
N CYS A 224 -3.35 -4.76 -18.68
CA CYS A 224 -3.80 -3.46 -18.17
C CYS A 224 -4.16 -3.56 -16.69
N ILE A 225 -4.94 -4.59 -16.32
CA ILE A 225 -5.35 -4.85 -14.95
C ILE A 225 -4.13 -5.12 -14.04
N ASP A 226 -3.15 -5.88 -14.51
CA ASP A 226 -1.93 -6.15 -13.75
C ASP A 226 -1.09 -4.87 -13.55
N ALA A 227 -1.05 -3.98 -14.55
CA ALA A 227 -0.44 -2.66 -14.41
C ALA A 227 -1.17 -1.78 -13.37
N GLN A 228 -2.50 -1.86 -13.30
CA GLN A 228 -3.30 -1.20 -12.26
C GLN A 228 -3.01 -1.77 -10.86
N VAL A 229 -2.86 -3.10 -10.72
CA VAL A 229 -2.45 -3.74 -9.46
C VAL A 229 -1.06 -3.25 -9.02
N ASN A 230 -0.11 -3.18 -9.94
CA ASN A 230 1.24 -2.69 -9.67
C ASN A 230 1.23 -1.21 -9.24
N TYR A 231 0.39 -0.39 -9.88
CA TYR A 231 0.13 0.98 -9.46
C TYR A 231 -0.44 1.06 -8.02
N CYS A 232 -1.34 0.17 -7.66
CA CYS A 232 -1.88 0.14 -6.31
C CYS A 232 -0.84 -0.30 -5.27
N ARG A 233 -0.06 -1.34 -5.58
CA ARG A 233 0.99 -1.85 -4.69
C ARG A 233 2.03 -0.78 -4.36
N ARG A 234 2.54 -0.08 -5.39
CA ARG A 234 3.57 0.95 -5.20
C ARG A 234 3.08 2.15 -4.37
N ASN A 235 1.79 2.46 -4.44
CA ASN A 235 1.19 3.61 -3.76
C ASN A 235 0.38 3.27 -2.49
N ALA A 236 0.34 1.98 -2.08
CA ALA A 236 -0.49 1.49 -0.99
C ALA A 236 -2.01 1.78 -1.16
N TYR A 237 -2.52 1.62 -2.38
CA TYR A 237 -3.95 1.71 -2.69
C TYR A 237 -4.61 0.33 -2.69
N GLU A 238 -5.93 0.29 -2.50
CA GLU A 238 -6.72 -0.91 -2.79
C GLU A 238 -7.01 -0.96 -4.29
N HIS A 239 -6.68 -2.07 -4.95
CA HIS A 239 -7.20 -2.35 -6.28
C HIS A 239 -8.46 -3.19 -6.16
N ARG A 240 -9.53 -2.80 -6.85
CA ARG A 240 -10.80 -3.53 -6.82
C ARG A 240 -11.30 -3.74 -8.24
N VAL A 241 -11.31 -5.00 -8.67
CA VAL A 241 -11.98 -5.43 -9.90
C VAL A 241 -13.34 -6.03 -9.53
N ILE A 242 -14.40 -5.54 -10.15
CA ILE A 242 -15.77 -6.04 -9.93
C ILE A 242 -16.32 -6.62 -11.21
N ASP A 243 -16.82 -7.85 -11.12
CA ASP A 243 -17.60 -8.47 -12.18
C ASP A 243 -19.05 -7.97 -12.12
N PRO A 244 -19.55 -7.27 -13.15
CA PRO A 244 -20.89 -6.71 -13.17
C PRO A 244 -21.99 -7.72 -13.54
N THR A 245 -21.69 -9.00 -13.82
CA THR A 245 -22.69 -9.99 -14.28
C THR A 245 -23.89 -10.17 -13.34
N GLY A 246 -23.72 -9.89 -12.04
CA GLY A 246 -24.82 -9.90 -11.06
C GLY A 246 -25.55 -8.57 -10.87
N SER A 247 -25.13 -7.49 -11.55
CA SER A 247 -25.74 -6.17 -11.43
C SER A 247 -26.99 -6.04 -12.30
N PRO A 248 -28.06 -5.40 -11.82
CA PRO A 248 -29.20 -5.03 -12.67
C PRO A 248 -28.84 -3.88 -13.65
N LEU A 249 -27.68 -3.26 -13.48
CA LEU A 249 -27.19 -2.19 -14.34
C LEU A 249 -26.26 -2.76 -15.41
N HIS A 250 -26.31 -2.15 -16.60
CA HIS A 250 -25.30 -2.38 -17.63
C HIS A 250 -23.89 -2.05 -17.05
N PRO A 251 -22.82 -2.78 -17.42
CA PRO A 251 -21.46 -2.61 -16.84
C PRO A 251 -20.96 -1.17 -16.79
N LYS A 252 -21.25 -0.41 -17.85
CA LYS A 252 -20.95 1.02 -17.99
C LYS A 252 -21.57 1.90 -16.90
N TRP A 253 -22.73 1.52 -16.39
CA TRP A 253 -23.43 2.20 -15.29
C TRP A 253 -23.06 1.64 -13.91
N ALA A 254 -22.81 0.33 -13.83
CA ALA A 254 -22.39 -0.33 -12.59
C ALA A 254 -21.12 0.31 -12.00
N LYS A 255 -20.22 0.84 -12.85
CA LYS A 255 -19.02 1.53 -12.39
C LYS A 255 -19.31 2.79 -11.56
N LEU A 256 -20.36 3.55 -11.91
CA LEU A 256 -20.76 4.71 -11.13
C LEU A 256 -21.40 4.32 -9.79
N GLU A 257 -22.19 3.24 -9.76
CA GLU A 257 -22.80 2.70 -8.53
C GLU A 257 -21.73 2.26 -7.52
N HIS A 258 -20.74 1.49 -7.99
CA HIS A 258 -19.66 1.03 -7.12
C HIS A 258 -18.75 2.17 -6.66
N ALA A 259 -18.42 3.13 -7.53
CA ALA A 259 -17.68 4.33 -7.15
C ALA A 259 -18.43 5.15 -6.09
N ALA A 260 -19.75 5.38 -6.26
CA ALA A 260 -20.58 6.08 -5.28
C ALA A 260 -20.59 5.36 -3.93
N SER A 261 -20.66 4.02 -3.91
CA SER A 261 -20.58 3.22 -2.68
C SER A 261 -19.27 3.40 -1.92
N LEU A 262 -18.15 3.54 -2.64
CA LEU A 262 -16.83 3.81 -2.04
C LEU A 262 -16.74 5.25 -1.51
N LEU A 263 -17.23 6.23 -2.27
CA LEU A 263 -17.29 7.63 -1.83
C LEU A 263 -18.14 7.82 -0.57
N ARG A 264 -19.29 7.11 -0.46
CA ARG A 264 -20.12 7.10 0.77
C ARG A 264 -19.37 6.61 2.00
N ARG A 265 -18.35 5.77 1.81
CA ARG A 265 -17.48 5.26 2.88
C ARG A 265 -16.27 6.16 3.13
N GLY A 266 -16.24 7.35 2.54
CA GLY A 266 -15.15 8.31 2.71
C GLY A 266 -13.87 7.91 1.97
N ARG A 267 -13.96 7.20 0.84
CA ARG A 267 -12.80 6.73 0.07
C ARG A 267 -12.64 7.51 -1.22
N ASP A 268 -11.44 8.04 -1.46
CA ASP A 268 -11.08 8.58 -2.78
C ASP A 268 -11.03 7.46 -3.82
N VAL A 269 -11.49 7.72 -5.03
CA VAL A 269 -11.62 6.72 -6.10
C VAL A 269 -10.92 7.20 -7.37
N LEU A 270 -9.97 6.41 -7.87
CA LEU A 270 -9.58 6.41 -9.28
C LEU A 270 -10.45 5.38 -9.99
N LEU A 271 -11.42 5.85 -10.77
CA LEU A 271 -12.22 5.01 -11.64
C LEU A 271 -11.47 4.84 -12.97
N ILE A 272 -11.21 3.60 -13.38
CA ILE A 272 -10.45 3.30 -14.59
C ILE A 272 -11.07 2.12 -15.37
N ASP A 273 -11.15 2.25 -16.69
CA ASP A 273 -11.63 1.18 -17.56
C ASP A 273 -10.61 0.02 -17.62
N ALA A 274 -11.08 -1.20 -17.91
CA ALA A 274 -10.25 -2.40 -17.85
C ALA A 274 -9.17 -2.45 -18.94
N ASP A 275 -9.41 -1.78 -20.06
CA ASP A 275 -8.52 -1.62 -21.21
C ASP A 275 -7.64 -0.36 -21.10
N ALA A 276 -7.42 0.15 -19.89
CA ALA A 276 -6.50 1.22 -19.61
C ALA A 276 -5.32 0.74 -18.73
N GLU A 277 -4.11 0.81 -19.28
CA GLU A 277 -2.84 0.50 -18.60
C GLU A 277 -2.34 1.72 -17.83
N ILE A 278 -2.00 1.55 -16.55
CA ILE A 278 -1.30 2.58 -15.78
C ILE A 278 0.21 2.35 -15.85
N THR A 279 0.94 3.29 -16.44
CA THR A 279 2.39 3.16 -16.66
C THR A 279 3.18 3.31 -15.36
N ALA A 280 4.45 2.89 -15.38
CA ALA A 280 5.34 2.99 -14.21
C ALA A 280 5.64 4.44 -13.79
N THR A 281 5.57 5.39 -14.73
CA THR A 281 5.82 6.82 -14.51
C THR A 281 4.59 7.58 -14.02
N CYS A 282 3.40 6.95 -13.99
CA CYS A 282 2.19 7.58 -13.49
C CYS A 282 2.33 7.98 -12.00
N PRO A 283 2.13 9.25 -11.65
CA PRO A 283 2.24 9.71 -10.26
C PRO A 283 1.09 9.19 -9.38
N PRO A 284 1.24 9.23 -8.05
CA PRO A 284 0.14 8.99 -7.13
C PRO A 284 -1.03 9.95 -7.44
N PHE A 285 -2.24 9.44 -7.68
CA PHE A 285 -3.38 10.29 -8.02
C PHE A 285 -3.83 11.13 -6.82
N THR A 286 -3.49 10.69 -5.61
CA THR A 286 -3.70 11.46 -4.39
C THR A 286 -2.89 12.76 -4.38
N ASP A 287 -1.72 12.83 -5.06
CA ASP A 287 -0.97 14.08 -5.21
C ASP A 287 -1.76 15.10 -6.06
N THR A 288 -2.47 14.62 -7.08
CA THR A 288 -3.39 15.45 -7.88
C THR A 288 -4.55 15.98 -7.02
N LEU A 289 -5.09 15.15 -6.12
CA LEU A 289 -6.11 15.60 -5.18
C LEU A 289 -5.54 16.63 -4.20
N VAL A 290 -4.38 16.37 -3.58
CA VAL A 290 -3.78 17.28 -2.60
C VAL A 290 -3.43 18.64 -3.22
N SER A 291 -2.94 18.65 -4.46
CA SER A 291 -2.61 19.89 -5.18
C SER A 291 -3.83 20.72 -5.60
N HIS A 292 -5.03 20.16 -5.56
CA HIS A 292 -6.28 20.83 -5.96
C HIS A 292 -7.35 20.75 -4.86
N PRO A 293 -7.14 21.39 -3.70
CA PRO A 293 -8.02 21.23 -2.53
C PRO A 293 -9.45 21.74 -2.73
N ALA A 294 -9.67 22.61 -3.72
CA ALA A 294 -10.99 23.16 -4.07
C ALA A 294 -11.74 22.31 -5.13
N ARG A 295 -11.19 21.16 -5.52
CA ARG A 295 -11.70 20.32 -6.61
C ARG A 295 -11.98 18.92 -6.09
N ASP A 296 -13.12 18.38 -6.52
CA ASP A 296 -13.62 17.08 -6.09
C ASP A 296 -13.73 16.07 -7.24
N ILE A 297 -13.82 16.55 -8.48
CA ILE A 297 -14.03 15.73 -9.68
C ILE A 297 -12.94 16.07 -10.69
N PHE A 298 -12.27 15.05 -11.22
CA PHE A 298 -11.19 15.22 -12.18
C PHE A 298 -11.44 14.32 -13.38
N CYS A 299 -11.41 14.91 -14.58
CA CYS A 299 -11.65 14.21 -15.83
C CYS A 299 -10.60 14.58 -16.87
N VAL A 300 -10.32 13.66 -17.79
CA VAL A 300 -9.57 13.96 -19.00
C VAL A 300 -10.53 14.30 -20.12
N LYS A 301 -10.26 15.37 -20.87
CA LYS A 301 -10.93 15.61 -22.16
C LYS A 301 -10.25 14.75 -23.21
N GLY A 302 -10.99 13.81 -23.80
CA GLY A 302 -10.47 12.95 -24.85
C GLY A 302 -10.27 13.70 -26.17
N ILE A 303 -9.97 12.97 -27.25
CA ILE A 303 -9.75 13.53 -28.60
C ILE A 303 -10.95 14.39 -29.09
N SER A 304 -12.16 14.06 -28.65
CA SER A 304 -13.37 14.86 -28.97
C SER A 304 -13.45 16.22 -28.27
N GLY A 305 -12.51 16.55 -27.38
CA GLY A 305 -12.56 17.75 -26.52
C GLY A 305 -13.59 17.67 -25.39
N ARG A 306 -14.25 16.52 -25.22
CA ARG A 306 -15.26 16.28 -24.16
C ARG A 306 -14.71 15.35 -23.08
N PRO A 307 -15.18 15.47 -21.82
CA PRO A 307 -14.86 14.53 -20.75
C PRO A 307 -15.04 13.06 -21.15
N ASN A 308 -14.08 12.23 -20.74
CA ASN A 308 -14.11 10.79 -20.94
C ASN A 308 -14.03 10.08 -19.59
N SER A 309 -15.02 9.23 -19.32
CA SER A 309 -15.19 8.47 -18.07
C SER A 309 -14.34 7.22 -17.95
N GLY A 310 -13.46 6.95 -18.92
CA GLY A 310 -12.52 5.84 -18.86
C GLY A 310 -11.41 6.05 -17.83
N VAL A 311 -11.17 7.30 -17.44
CA VAL A 311 -10.36 7.65 -16.28
C VAL A 311 -10.99 8.85 -15.56
N MET A 312 -11.33 8.69 -14.29
CA MET A 312 -11.81 9.78 -13.43
C MET A 312 -11.19 9.69 -12.05
N LEU A 313 -10.78 10.82 -11.47
CA LEU A 313 -10.43 10.92 -10.05
C LEU A 313 -11.57 11.57 -9.29
N LEU A 314 -11.95 10.97 -8.18
CA LEU A 314 -13.10 11.38 -7.39
C LEU A 314 -12.64 11.49 -5.94
N ARG A 315 -12.65 12.71 -5.40
CA ARG A 315 -12.41 12.94 -3.99
C ARG A 315 -13.61 12.50 -3.18
N SER A 316 -13.36 11.77 -2.10
CA SER A 316 -14.34 11.52 -1.05
C SER A 316 -14.90 12.83 -0.51
N GLY A 317 -16.22 12.96 -0.55
CA GLY A 317 -16.90 14.20 -0.21
C GLY A 317 -18.30 14.24 -0.80
N ALA A 318 -19.08 15.23 -0.36
CA ALA A 318 -20.48 15.35 -0.76
C ALA A 318 -20.64 15.64 -2.27
N THR A 319 -19.73 16.40 -2.88
CA THR A 319 -19.90 16.86 -4.27
C THR A 319 -19.72 15.74 -5.29
N ALA A 320 -18.60 15.01 -5.23
CA ALA A 320 -18.34 13.91 -6.16
C ALA A 320 -19.35 12.77 -5.99
N LEU A 321 -19.76 12.49 -4.74
CA LEU A 321 -20.81 11.51 -4.47
C LEU A 321 -22.13 11.92 -5.12
N ARG A 322 -22.60 13.15 -4.86
CA ARG A 322 -23.86 13.64 -5.43
C ARG A 322 -23.82 13.69 -6.96
N PHE A 323 -22.67 14.03 -7.54
CA PHE A 323 -22.46 13.97 -9.00
C PHE A 323 -22.74 12.57 -9.57
N LEU A 324 -22.18 11.52 -8.96
CA LEU A 324 -22.44 10.15 -9.40
C LEU A 324 -23.89 9.72 -9.17
N GLU A 325 -24.47 10.11 -8.03
CA GLU A 325 -25.87 9.81 -7.71
C GLU A 325 -26.84 10.47 -8.71
N ASP A 326 -26.59 11.73 -9.08
CA ASP A 326 -27.38 12.44 -10.10
C ASP A 326 -27.27 11.76 -11.47
N CYS A 327 -26.06 11.32 -11.86
CA CYS A 327 -25.89 10.54 -13.09
C CYS A 327 -26.75 9.26 -13.06
N LEU A 328 -26.74 8.53 -11.94
CA LEU A 328 -27.50 7.28 -11.77
C LEU A 328 -29.03 7.50 -11.73
N VAL A 329 -29.47 8.58 -11.10
CA VAL A 329 -30.89 8.96 -11.04
C VAL A 329 -31.40 9.32 -12.44
N HIS A 330 -30.65 10.13 -13.18
CA HIS A 330 -31.02 10.61 -14.51
C HIS A 330 -30.67 9.64 -15.64
N ARG A 331 -30.22 8.41 -15.35
CA ARG A 331 -29.72 7.45 -16.36
C ARG A 331 -30.72 7.08 -17.46
N GLN A 332 -32.03 7.21 -17.19
CA GLN A 332 -33.11 6.92 -18.14
C GLN A 332 -33.60 8.17 -18.87
N ASP A 333 -33.12 9.34 -18.47
CA ASP A 333 -33.52 10.60 -19.09
C ASP A 333 -32.76 10.81 -20.41
N ALA A 334 -33.41 11.51 -21.33
CA ALA A 334 -32.77 11.94 -22.56
C ALA A 334 -31.68 12.97 -22.26
N VAL A 335 -30.46 12.67 -22.68
CA VAL A 335 -29.32 13.59 -22.64
C VAL A 335 -29.49 14.63 -23.76
N PRO A 336 -29.13 15.91 -23.55
CA PRO A 336 -29.08 16.90 -24.62
C PRO A 336 -28.30 16.39 -25.85
N PRO A 337 -28.74 16.65 -27.08
CA PRO A 337 -28.11 16.11 -28.29
C PRO A 337 -26.60 16.35 -28.39
N GLU A 338 -26.12 17.50 -27.90
CA GLU A 338 -24.70 17.86 -27.87
C GLU A 338 -23.84 17.02 -26.89
N ASP A 339 -24.49 16.46 -25.86
CA ASP A 339 -23.86 15.65 -24.82
C ASP A 339 -24.05 14.16 -25.07
N PHE A 340 -24.87 13.78 -26.04
CA PHE A 340 -25.08 12.39 -26.39
C PHE A 340 -23.78 11.72 -26.86
N VAL A 341 -23.59 10.47 -26.42
CA VAL A 341 -22.44 9.62 -26.77
C VAL A 341 -22.94 8.26 -27.25
N THR A 342 -23.67 7.53 -26.42
CA THR A 342 -24.30 6.24 -26.76
C THR A 342 -25.57 6.05 -25.93
N THR A 343 -26.48 5.19 -26.39
CA THR A 343 -27.69 4.80 -25.63
C THR A 343 -27.42 3.88 -24.44
N GLU A 344 -26.30 3.13 -24.45
CA GLU A 344 -25.98 2.12 -23.41
C GLU A 344 -25.00 2.61 -22.34
N GLY A 345 -24.38 3.76 -22.57
CA GLY A 345 -23.25 4.26 -21.79
C GLY A 345 -23.57 5.52 -21.00
N GLU A 346 -22.85 5.67 -19.91
CA GLU A 346 -22.95 6.72 -18.92
C GLU A 346 -22.23 8.02 -19.31
N ASN A 347 -21.29 7.97 -20.28
CA ASN A 347 -20.42 9.11 -20.58
C ASN A 347 -21.20 10.35 -21.05
N GLY A 348 -22.34 10.18 -21.73
CA GLY A 348 -23.17 11.32 -22.13
C GLY A 348 -23.82 12.03 -20.94
N HIS A 349 -24.34 11.27 -19.97
CA HIS A 349 -24.87 11.82 -18.72
C HIS A 349 -23.77 12.46 -17.86
N ILE A 350 -22.56 11.89 -17.85
CA ILE A 350 -21.40 12.49 -17.19
C ILE A 350 -21.09 13.88 -17.78
N ILE A 351 -20.98 13.99 -19.12
CA ILE A 351 -20.73 15.27 -19.78
C ILE A 351 -21.83 16.27 -19.45
N TRP A 352 -23.09 15.84 -19.53
CA TRP A 352 -24.24 16.69 -19.23
C TRP A 352 -24.25 17.17 -17.78
N MET A 353 -23.98 16.29 -16.81
CA MET A 353 -23.95 16.64 -15.39
C MET A 353 -22.78 17.55 -15.03
N LEU A 354 -21.59 17.32 -15.61
CA LEU A 354 -20.40 18.15 -15.34
C LEU A 354 -20.55 19.63 -15.72
N LYS A 355 -21.52 19.97 -16.59
CA LYS A 355 -21.84 21.37 -16.94
C LYS A 355 -22.68 22.08 -15.88
N ARG A 356 -23.30 21.34 -14.95
CA ARG A 356 -24.26 21.87 -13.98
C ARG A 356 -23.55 22.26 -12.69
N GLN A 357 -24.11 23.24 -11.98
CA GLN A 357 -23.61 23.58 -10.64
C GLN A 357 -24.18 22.62 -9.58
N PRO A 358 -23.38 22.25 -8.56
CA PRO A 358 -22.02 22.75 -8.27
C PRO A 358 -20.88 21.93 -8.91
N TYR A 359 -21.18 21.01 -9.83
CA TYR A 359 -20.19 20.09 -10.42
C TYR A 359 -19.18 20.80 -11.32
N ALA A 360 -19.63 21.80 -12.08
CA ALA A 360 -18.75 22.63 -12.90
C ALA A 360 -17.70 23.36 -12.05
N ASP A 361 -18.09 23.90 -10.88
CA ASP A 361 -17.16 24.57 -9.97
C ASP A 361 -16.18 23.60 -9.29
N ALA A 362 -16.60 22.35 -9.06
CA ALA A 362 -15.79 21.32 -8.44
C ALA A 362 -14.91 20.51 -9.43
N LEU A 363 -15.12 20.70 -10.74
CA LEU A 363 -14.39 20.01 -11.80
C LEU A 363 -12.99 20.59 -11.99
N ALA A 364 -12.02 19.71 -12.18
CA ALA A 364 -10.70 20.00 -12.71
C ALA A 364 -10.40 19.13 -13.94
N GLU A 365 -9.70 19.71 -14.90
CA GLU A 365 -9.25 19.01 -16.09
C GLU A 365 -7.87 18.40 -15.86
N LEU A 366 -7.73 17.12 -16.20
CA LEU A 366 -6.45 16.41 -16.17
C LEU A 366 -5.75 16.49 -17.52
N PRO A 367 -4.40 16.50 -17.54
CA PRO A 367 -3.63 16.37 -18.77
C PRO A 367 -4.00 15.12 -19.55
N LEU A 368 -3.92 15.18 -20.89
CA LEU A 368 -4.22 14.05 -21.79
C LEU A 368 -3.41 12.78 -21.46
N ALA A 369 -2.22 12.95 -20.86
CA ALA A 369 -1.39 11.84 -20.38
C ALA A 369 -2.12 10.90 -19.39
N TRP A 370 -3.16 11.36 -18.70
CA TRP A 370 -3.98 10.55 -17.78
C TRP A 370 -5.03 9.67 -18.48
N ASN A 371 -5.22 9.79 -19.80
CA ASN A 371 -6.16 8.98 -20.57
C ASN A 371 -5.78 9.02 -22.07
N CYS A 372 -4.56 8.61 -22.38
CA CYS A 372 -3.98 8.73 -23.71
C CYS A 372 -4.44 7.58 -24.61
N SER A 373 -5.02 7.91 -25.76
CA SER A 373 -5.42 6.94 -26.79
C SER A 373 -4.72 7.17 -28.14
N ASP A 374 -3.60 7.88 -28.13
CA ASP A 374 -2.78 8.21 -29.31
C ASP A 374 -1.43 7.46 -29.24
N PRO A 375 -1.13 6.56 -30.21
CA PRO A 375 0.15 5.86 -30.30
C PRO A 375 1.37 6.77 -30.24
N VAL A 376 1.29 7.97 -30.83
CA VAL A 376 2.43 8.90 -30.89
C VAL A 376 2.81 9.44 -29.50
N GLN A 377 1.85 9.51 -28.59
CA GLN A 377 2.02 10.04 -27.24
C GLN A 377 2.07 8.95 -26.16
N ALA A 378 1.94 7.67 -26.54
CA ALA A 378 1.81 6.56 -25.62
C ALA A 378 3.04 6.39 -24.69
N ASP A 379 4.24 6.71 -25.17
CA ASP A 379 5.48 6.58 -24.38
C ASP A 379 5.57 7.58 -23.21
N GLN A 380 4.91 8.73 -23.34
CA GLN A 380 4.89 9.78 -22.32
C GLN A 380 3.62 9.74 -21.46
N ALA A 381 2.71 8.80 -21.73
CA ALA A 381 1.45 8.70 -21.04
C ALA A 381 1.61 8.16 -19.62
N PHE A 382 0.81 8.69 -18.70
CA PHE A 382 0.60 8.11 -17.37
C PHE A 382 -0.40 6.94 -17.44
N VAL A 383 -1.43 7.09 -18.27
CA VAL A 383 -2.40 6.03 -18.56
C VAL A 383 -2.57 5.90 -20.07
N ARG A 384 -2.35 4.69 -20.56
CA ARG A 384 -2.57 4.30 -21.95
C ARG A 384 -3.91 3.61 -22.05
N HIS A 385 -4.88 4.26 -22.67
CA HIS A 385 -6.21 3.72 -22.87
C HIS A 385 -6.29 3.10 -24.26
N TYR A 386 -6.37 1.77 -24.32
CA TYR A 386 -6.44 0.99 -25.55
C TYR A 386 -7.82 1.07 -26.20
N THR A 387 -8.17 2.30 -26.58
CA THR A 387 -9.35 2.68 -27.36
C THR A 387 -8.91 3.43 -28.61
N ASN A 388 -9.81 3.58 -29.59
CA ASN A 388 -9.56 4.32 -30.84
C ASN A 388 -8.24 3.95 -31.54
N HIS A 389 -7.37 4.93 -31.77
CA HIS A 389 -6.11 4.79 -32.50
C HIS A 389 -5.11 3.88 -31.78
N LEU A 390 -5.00 3.97 -30.45
CA LEU A 390 -4.09 3.12 -29.69
C LEU A 390 -4.52 1.65 -29.72
N LYS A 391 -5.83 1.38 -29.67
CA LYS A 391 -6.35 0.02 -29.85
C LYS A 391 -6.01 -0.55 -31.22
N ALA A 392 -6.27 0.23 -32.27
CA ALA A 392 -6.01 -0.19 -33.65
C ALA A 392 -4.52 -0.46 -33.88
N TRP A 393 -3.66 0.41 -33.37
CA TRP A 393 -2.20 0.24 -33.41
C TRP A 393 -1.75 -1.00 -32.64
N PHE A 394 -2.29 -1.23 -31.44
CA PHE A 394 -1.93 -2.38 -30.61
C PHE A 394 -2.29 -3.71 -31.29
N LEU A 395 -3.51 -3.81 -31.83
CA LEU A 395 -3.97 -5.02 -32.54
C LEU A 395 -3.17 -5.29 -33.82
N GLN A 396 -2.67 -4.26 -34.50
CA GLN A 396 -1.81 -4.41 -35.69
C GLN A 396 -0.41 -4.94 -35.35
N GLN A 397 0.07 -4.77 -34.12
CA GLN A 397 1.35 -5.33 -33.68
C GLN A 397 1.27 -6.79 -33.23
N GLU A 398 0.06 -7.30 -32.99
CA GLU A 398 -0.19 -8.70 -32.61
C GLU A 398 -0.49 -9.60 -33.81
N GLU A 399 -0.60 -9.06 -35.03
CA GLU A 399 -0.62 -9.88 -36.25
C GLU A 399 0.81 -10.33 -36.60
N PRO A 400 1.07 -11.65 -36.74
CA PRO A 400 2.41 -12.21 -36.91
C PRO A 400 3.10 -11.89 -38.25
#